data_AF-A0A3B6DFK5-F1
#
_entry.id   AF-A0A3B6DFK5-F1
#
_cell.length_a   1.000
_cell.length_b   1.000
_cell.length_c   1.000
_cell.angle_alpha   90.00
_cell.angle_beta   90.00
_cell.angle_gamma   90.00
#
_symmetry.space_group_name_H-M   'P 1'
#
loop_
_entity.id
_entity.type
_entity.pdbx_description
1 polymer ?
#
loop_
_entity_poly.entity_id
_entity_poly.type
_entity_poly.pdbx_seq_one_letter_code
_entity_poly.pdbx_strand_id
1 'polypeptide(L)'
;MANGGDGDVPENANEHCPGTQSEAAGKAESCAGCPNQQICATAPKGPDPDLLAIIERMNTVKHKILVLSGQGGVGKSTFSAQLSFALAEMDYQVGLLDIDICGPSIPKLLGLEGQDIHQCMLSPTLVSCQLASCCQTQMMLSYGENMSGLRQALSDMKFVKPSENGETDATKWALDYIKDKALELLSLIACSEVFDSSNGGAEKMCHEMGVPFLGKVPMDPQLCKAAEEGRSCFTDQKCSASAPALKSIIKKLIKTQ
;
A
#
# COMPACT_ATOMS: atom_id res chain seq x y z
N MET A 1 17.52 8.22 -34.59
CA MET A 1 16.76 9.47 -34.78
C MET A 1 15.46 9.29 -34.02
N ALA A 2 15.39 9.81 -32.79
CA ALA A 2 14.21 9.64 -31.94
C ALA A 2 13.21 10.75 -32.25
N ASN A 3 11.98 10.34 -32.56
CA ASN A 3 10.82 11.21 -32.75
C ASN A 3 10.53 12.00 -31.45
N GLY A 4 10.87 13.28 -31.42
CA GLY A 4 10.39 14.24 -30.42
C GLY A 4 8.96 14.65 -30.75
N GLY A 5 7.98 13.85 -30.32
CA GLY A 5 6.57 14.21 -30.43
C GLY A 5 6.10 14.86 -29.13
N ASP A 6 5.63 16.11 -29.23
CA ASP A 6 4.62 16.86 -28.45
C ASP A 6 4.53 16.79 -26.90
N GLY A 7 5.18 15.85 -26.22
CA GLY A 7 5.00 15.59 -24.79
C GLY A 7 5.96 16.33 -23.85
N ASP A 8 6.84 17.16 -24.40
CA ASP A 8 7.90 17.83 -23.63
C ASP A 8 7.59 19.33 -23.33
N VAL A 9 6.47 19.83 -23.86
CA VAL A 9 5.98 21.17 -23.59
C VAL A 9 4.75 21.06 -22.69
N PRO A 10 4.81 21.52 -21.43
CA PRO A 10 3.64 21.52 -20.55
C PRO A 10 2.48 22.32 -21.13
N GLU A 11 1.23 21.92 -20.87
CA GLU A 11 0.03 22.63 -21.36
C GLU A 11 -0.03 24.09 -20.92
N ASN A 12 0.59 24.43 -19.79
CA ASN A 12 0.66 25.77 -19.22
C ASN A 12 1.99 26.50 -19.52
N ALA A 13 2.72 26.06 -20.55
CA ALA A 13 3.99 26.68 -20.92
C ALA A 13 3.79 28.03 -21.61
N ASN A 14 4.83 28.88 -21.55
CA ASN A 14 4.87 30.14 -22.29
C ASN A 14 4.78 29.88 -23.81
N GLU A 15 4.26 30.86 -24.55
CA GLU A 15 4.31 30.83 -26.01
C GLU A 15 5.76 30.60 -26.47
N HIS A 16 5.96 29.63 -27.37
CA HIS A 16 7.28 29.26 -27.92
C HIS A 16 8.24 28.64 -26.88
N CYS A 17 7.69 27.92 -25.90
CA CYS A 17 8.48 27.08 -25.01
C CYS A 17 9.33 26.07 -25.82
N PRO A 18 10.65 25.98 -25.59
CA PRO A 18 11.52 25.07 -26.32
C PRO A 18 11.34 23.59 -25.91
N GLY A 19 10.52 23.30 -24.89
CA GLY A 19 10.38 21.97 -24.28
C GLY A 19 11.35 21.76 -23.10
N THR A 20 10.96 20.94 -22.13
CA THR A 20 11.73 20.71 -20.89
C THR A 20 12.99 19.87 -21.10
N GLN A 21 13.08 19.08 -22.16
CA GLN A 21 14.26 18.29 -22.56
C GLN A 21 15.19 19.03 -23.53
N SER A 22 14.81 20.21 -24.01
CA SER A 22 15.68 21.01 -24.89
C SER A 22 16.91 21.53 -24.15
N GLU A 23 18.04 21.62 -24.86
CA GLU A 23 19.24 22.27 -24.34
C GLU A 23 19.02 23.77 -24.07
N ALA A 24 18.03 24.36 -24.74
CA ALA A 24 17.60 25.75 -24.58
C ALA A 24 16.60 25.95 -23.42
N ALA A 25 16.11 24.87 -22.79
CA ALA A 25 15.19 24.95 -21.66
C ALA A 25 15.80 25.75 -20.50
N GLY A 26 15.06 26.75 -20.00
CA GLY A 26 15.54 27.65 -18.95
C GLY A 26 16.56 28.71 -19.38
N LYS A 27 17.03 28.66 -20.64
CA LYS A 27 18.04 29.57 -21.22
C LYS A 27 17.50 30.44 -22.36
N ALA A 28 16.48 29.98 -23.07
CA ALA A 28 15.85 30.71 -24.16
C ALA A 28 15.12 31.98 -23.66
N GLU A 29 14.98 32.97 -24.54
CA GLU A 29 14.23 34.20 -24.22
C GLU A 29 12.78 33.91 -23.81
N SER A 30 12.13 32.93 -24.46
CA SER A 30 10.78 32.50 -24.11
C SER A 30 10.65 31.91 -22.69
N CYS A 31 11.77 31.55 -22.05
CA CYS A 31 11.80 31.06 -20.67
C CYS A 31 11.90 32.20 -19.63
N ALA A 32 12.14 33.45 -20.05
CA ALA A 32 12.26 34.58 -19.13
C ALA A 32 10.95 34.80 -18.37
N GLY A 33 11.03 34.85 -17.04
CA GLY A 33 9.85 35.01 -16.17
C GLY A 33 9.03 33.73 -15.95
N CYS A 34 9.44 32.59 -16.52
CA CYS A 34 8.82 31.31 -16.23
C CYS A 34 9.17 30.85 -14.78
N PRO A 35 8.19 30.45 -13.95
CA PRO A 35 8.45 29.95 -12.60
C PRO A 35 9.44 28.77 -12.55
N ASN A 36 9.48 27.96 -13.61
CA ASN A 36 10.32 26.78 -13.71
C ASN A 36 11.65 27.01 -14.44
N GLN A 37 12.02 28.27 -14.75
CA GLN A 37 13.20 28.59 -15.57
C GLN A 37 14.49 27.98 -15.01
N GLN A 38 14.77 28.17 -13.71
CA GLN A 38 16.00 27.65 -13.08
C GLN A 38 16.04 26.13 -13.01
N ILE A 39 14.89 25.50 -12.75
CA ILE A 39 14.75 24.03 -12.75
C ILE A 39 15.06 23.51 -14.15
N CYS A 40 14.46 24.11 -15.19
CA CYS A 40 14.71 23.72 -16.57
C CYS A 40 16.16 23.98 -16.99
N ALA A 41 16.82 25.03 -16.50
CA ALA A 41 18.22 25.33 -16.84
C ALA A 41 19.22 24.33 -16.23
N THR A 42 18.89 23.76 -15.08
CA THR A 42 19.80 22.89 -14.29
C THR A 42 19.45 21.41 -14.36
N ALA A 43 18.20 21.08 -14.72
CA ALA A 43 17.75 19.69 -14.80
C ALA A 43 18.55 18.94 -15.89
N PRO A 44 19.03 17.72 -15.58
CA PRO A 44 19.66 16.85 -16.56
C PRO A 44 18.71 16.61 -17.75
N LYS A 45 19.29 16.65 -18.96
CA LYS A 45 18.57 16.47 -20.23
C LYS A 45 18.81 15.09 -20.80
N GLY A 46 17.80 14.56 -21.47
CA GLY A 46 17.87 13.25 -22.09
C GLY A 46 17.56 12.13 -21.11
N PRO A 47 17.66 10.87 -21.58
CA PRO A 47 17.33 9.72 -20.76
C PRO A 47 18.31 9.59 -19.60
N ASP A 48 17.80 9.20 -18.44
CA ASP A 48 18.61 8.88 -17.27
C ASP A 48 19.71 7.87 -17.67
N PRO A 49 21.00 8.16 -17.44
CA PRO A 49 22.09 7.26 -17.81
C PRO A 49 21.98 5.89 -17.13
N ASP A 50 21.34 5.81 -15.96
CA ASP A 50 21.15 4.57 -15.22
C ASP A 50 19.96 3.74 -15.74
N LEU A 51 19.12 4.30 -16.62
CA LEU A 51 17.91 3.64 -17.12
C LEU A 51 18.24 2.31 -17.81
N LEU A 52 19.31 2.24 -18.60
CA LEU A 52 19.74 1.02 -19.28
C LEU A 52 20.17 -0.06 -18.27
N ALA A 53 20.95 0.34 -17.26
CA ALA A 53 21.39 -0.57 -16.21
C ALA A 53 20.22 -1.08 -15.35
N ILE A 54 19.24 -0.22 -15.06
CA ILE A 54 18.02 -0.59 -14.35
C ILE A 54 17.20 -1.58 -15.19
N ILE A 55 17.00 -1.31 -16.48
CA ILE A 55 16.28 -2.21 -17.39
C ILE A 55 16.91 -3.59 -17.40
N GLU A 56 18.24 -3.66 -17.53
CA GLU A 56 18.97 -4.92 -17.57
C GLU A 56 18.83 -5.71 -16.25
N ARG A 57 19.00 -5.03 -15.09
CA ARG A 57 18.84 -5.65 -13.77
C ARG A 57 17.41 -6.10 -13.49
N MET A 58 16.43 -5.34 -13.96
CA MET A 58 15.00 -5.61 -13.75
C MET A 58 14.42 -6.58 -14.78
N ASN A 59 15.21 -7.05 -15.75
CA ASN A 59 14.76 -7.96 -16.80
C ASN A 59 14.45 -9.37 -16.27
N THR A 60 15.08 -9.77 -15.16
CA THR A 60 14.85 -11.06 -14.49
C THR A 60 13.57 -11.08 -13.67
N VAL A 61 13.00 -9.90 -13.35
CA VAL A 61 11.78 -9.77 -12.55
C VAL A 61 10.57 -9.94 -13.46
N LYS A 62 9.94 -11.12 -13.36
CA LYS A 62 8.80 -11.52 -14.21
C LYS A 62 7.56 -10.63 -13.99
N HIS A 63 7.29 -10.29 -12.74
CA HIS A 63 6.07 -9.58 -12.35
C HIS A 63 6.43 -8.39 -11.45
N LYS A 64 5.99 -7.20 -11.83
CA LYS A 64 6.24 -5.95 -11.10
C LYS A 64 4.90 -5.46 -10.58
N ILE A 65 4.57 -5.87 -9.34
CA ILE A 65 3.29 -5.55 -8.72
C ILE A 65 3.43 -4.30 -7.91
N LEU A 66 2.74 -3.30 -8.42
CA LEU A 66 2.77 -1.99 -7.88
C LEU A 66 1.57 -1.96 -6.82
N VAL A 67 1.75 -1.43 -5.56
CA VAL A 67 0.81 -0.75 -4.59
C VAL A 67 1.03 0.80 -4.39
N LEU A 68 0.03 1.68 -4.55
CA LEU A 68 0.09 3.15 -4.38
C LEU A 68 -1.15 3.66 -3.63
N SER A 69 -1.14 4.92 -3.20
CA SER A 69 -2.33 5.58 -2.66
C SER A 69 -2.29 7.08 -2.86
N GLY A 70 -3.46 7.70 -2.91
CA GLY A 70 -3.59 9.17 -2.95
C GLY A 70 -3.42 9.85 -1.59
N GLN A 71 -3.47 9.08 -0.50
CA GLN A 71 -3.40 9.59 0.88
C GLN A 71 -2.46 8.76 1.76
N GLY A 72 -1.91 9.37 2.81
CA GLY A 72 -1.14 8.68 3.86
C GLY A 72 -2.03 7.84 4.77
N GLY A 73 -1.47 6.82 5.43
CA GLY A 73 -2.17 6.05 6.46
C GLY A 73 -3.20 5.01 5.96
N VAL A 74 -3.34 4.80 4.65
CA VAL A 74 -4.36 3.89 4.08
C VAL A 74 -4.00 2.40 4.15
N GLY A 75 -2.84 2.06 4.72
CA GLY A 75 -2.36 0.68 4.83
C GLY A 75 -1.57 0.13 3.64
N LYS A 76 -1.00 1.00 2.77
CA LYS A 76 -0.12 0.57 1.65
C LYS A 76 0.95 -0.43 2.09
N SER A 77 1.80 -0.02 3.05
CA SER A 77 2.94 -0.81 3.50
C SER A 77 2.50 -2.10 4.18
N THR A 78 1.42 -2.05 4.96
CA THR A 78 0.79 -3.24 5.57
C THR A 78 0.32 -4.22 4.50
N PHE A 79 -0.42 -3.76 3.49
CA PHE A 79 -0.87 -4.60 2.39
C PHE A 79 0.31 -5.19 1.61
N SER A 80 1.32 -4.40 1.28
CA SER A 80 2.50 -4.86 0.55
C SER A 80 3.31 -5.91 1.33
N ALA A 81 3.46 -5.75 2.63
CA ALA A 81 4.12 -6.74 3.49
C ALA A 81 3.32 -8.05 3.54
N GLN A 82 2.00 -7.98 3.75
CA GLN A 82 1.14 -9.17 3.79
C GLN A 82 1.03 -9.87 2.43
N LEU A 83 0.97 -9.13 1.33
CA LEU A 83 1.07 -9.67 -0.02
C LEU A 83 2.39 -10.42 -0.22
N SER A 84 3.50 -9.85 0.27
CA SER A 84 4.82 -10.48 0.17
C SER A 84 4.89 -11.78 0.95
N PHE A 85 4.38 -11.81 2.18
CA PHE A 85 4.26 -13.03 2.98
C PHE A 85 3.44 -14.09 2.25
N ALA A 86 2.26 -13.74 1.75
CA ALA A 86 1.39 -14.69 1.06
C ALA A 86 2.01 -15.26 -0.22
N LEU A 87 2.70 -14.43 -1.01
CA LEU A 87 3.35 -14.89 -2.24
C LEU A 87 4.56 -15.78 -1.92
N ALA A 88 5.33 -15.47 -0.87
CA ALA A 88 6.41 -16.35 -0.42
C ALA A 88 5.92 -17.67 0.17
N GLU A 89 4.79 -17.66 0.89
CA GLU A 89 4.09 -18.89 1.33
C GLU A 89 3.59 -19.74 0.14
N MET A 90 3.46 -19.15 -1.05
CA MET A 90 3.15 -19.83 -2.31
C MET A 90 4.41 -20.17 -3.13
N ASP A 91 5.59 -20.19 -2.50
CA ASP A 91 6.89 -20.52 -3.09
C ASP A 91 7.36 -19.58 -4.22
N TYR A 92 6.79 -18.36 -4.31
CA TYR A 92 7.31 -17.36 -5.24
C TYR A 92 8.59 -16.71 -4.68
N GLN A 93 9.53 -16.40 -5.58
CA GLN A 93 10.60 -15.46 -5.29
C GLN A 93 10.04 -14.05 -5.33
N VAL A 94 9.87 -13.48 -4.16
CA VAL A 94 9.24 -12.18 -3.97
C VAL A 94 10.26 -11.30 -3.30
N GLY A 95 10.16 -10.01 -3.55
CA GLY A 95 10.42 -9.17 -2.40
C GLY A 95 9.77 -7.84 -2.51
N LEU A 96 10.25 -6.91 -1.73
CA LEU A 96 9.52 -5.71 -1.42
C LEU A 96 10.47 -4.53 -1.41
N LEU A 97 10.17 -3.56 -2.27
CA LEU A 97 10.90 -2.30 -2.33
C LEU A 97 10.04 -1.22 -1.68
N ASP A 98 10.58 -0.56 -0.66
CA ASP A 98 9.96 0.60 -0.05
C ASP A 98 10.36 1.86 -0.82
N ILE A 99 9.37 2.54 -1.39
CA ILE A 99 9.54 3.82 -2.10
C ILE A 99 8.84 4.97 -1.35
N ASP A 100 8.29 4.70 -0.15
CA ASP A 100 7.56 5.70 0.62
C ASP A 100 8.56 6.56 1.41
N ILE A 101 8.45 7.89 1.27
CA ILE A 101 9.31 8.87 1.95
C ILE A 101 8.88 9.08 3.41
N CYS A 102 7.64 8.70 3.77
CA CYS A 102 7.05 8.96 5.09
C CYS A 102 6.26 7.75 5.64
N GLY A 103 6.86 6.97 6.54
CA GLY A 103 6.16 5.91 7.30
C GLY A 103 7.11 4.98 8.07
N PRO A 104 6.60 4.10 8.96
CA PRO A 104 7.42 3.04 9.55
C PRO A 104 7.98 2.17 8.43
N SER A 105 9.29 1.96 8.46
CA SER A 105 10.04 1.33 7.38
C SER A 105 9.55 -0.11 7.16
N ILE A 106 9.45 -0.56 5.91
CA ILE A 106 9.18 -1.97 5.57
C ILE A 106 9.99 -2.97 6.42
N PRO A 107 11.28 -2.72 6.77
CA PRO A 107 12.01 -3.51 7.75
C PRO A 107 11.24 -3.83 9.03
N LYS A 108 10.53 -2.86 9.62
CA LYS A 108 9.70 -3.09 10.82
C LYS A 108 8.56 -4.08 10.54
N LEU A 109 7.82 -3.87 9.46
CA LEU A 109 6.67 -4.69 9.09
C LEU A 109 7.05 -6.13 8.67
N LEU A 110 8.33 -6.36 8.39
CA LEU A 110 8.89 -7.67 8.12
C LEU A 110 9.64 -8.26 9.33
N GLY A 111 9.71 -7.57 10.46
CA GLY A 111 10.44 -8.02 11.64
C GLY A 111 11.96 -8.01 11.46
N LEU A 112 12.48 -7.14 10.58
CA LEU A 112 13.88 -7.03 10.18
C LEU A 112 14.59 -5.81 10.78
N GLU A 113 14.01 -5.19 11.83
CA GLU A 113 14.69 -4.12 12.56
C GLU A 113 16.02 -4.61 13.16
N GLY A 114 17.10 -3.85 12.94
CA GLY A 114 18.43 -4.20 13.42
C GLY A 114 19.15 -5.29 12.61
N GLN A 115 18.57 -5.76 11.50
CA GLN A 115 19.27 -6.61 10.53
C GLN A 115 20.12 -5.74 9.59
N ASP A 116 21.36 -6.16 9.33
CA ASP A 116 22.24 -5.46 8.39
C ASP A 116 21.81 -5.70 6.93
N ILE A 117 22.15 -4.75 6.06
CA ILE A 117 21.93 -4.89 4.61
C ILE A 117 22.99 -5.85 4.06
N HIS A 118 22.59 -7.05 3.66
CA HIS A 118 23.49 -8.01 3.03
C HIS A 118 23.58 -7.77 1.51
N GLN A 119 24.74 -7.30 1.03
CA GLN A 119 25.01 -7.13 -0.39
C GLN A 119 25.50 -8.47 -0.99
N CYS A 120 24.68 -9.11 -1.83
CA CYS A 120 25.10 -10.28 -2.61
C CYS A 120 25.47 -9.86 -4.04
N MET A 121 26.58 -10.37 -4.58
CA MET A 121 27.21 -9.92 -5.84
C MET A 121 26.37 -10.12 -7.12
N LEU A 122 25.15 -10.65 -7.08
CA LEU A 122 24.40 -11.03 -8.27
C LEU A 122 22.90 -10.67 -8.33
N SER A 123 22.27 -10.10 -7.30
CA SER A 123 20.83 -9.72 -7.30
C SER A 123 20.47 -8.89 -6.05
N PRO A 124 19.32 -8.16 -6.02
CA PRO A 124 18.95 -7.35 -4.86
C PRO A 124 18.72 -8.22 -3.61
N THR A 125 19.45 -7.86 -2.56
CA THR A 125 19.34 -8.11 -1.11
C THR A 125 18.45 -9.27 -0.63
N LEU A 126 19.10 -10.29 -0.05
CA LEU A 126 18.51 -11.33 0.80
C LEU A 126 18.71 -10.94 2.27
N VAL A 127 17.62 -10.72 3.00
CA VAL A 127 17.61 -10.88 4.46
C VAL A 127 17.17 -12.31 4.73
N SER A 128 17.78 -12.98 5.70
CA SER A 128 17.57 -14.40 6.04
C SER A 128 16.11 -14.75 6.36
N CYS A 129 15.30 -14.91 5.32
CA CYS A 129 14.00 -15.57 5.21
C CYS A 129 13.53 -15.39 3.75
N GLN A 130 13.90 -16.27 2.81
CA GLN A 130 13.30 -16.54 1.48
C GLN A 130 12.56 -15.41 0.69
N LEU A 131 12.86 -14.13 0.92
CA LEU A 131 12.20 -12.95 0.37
C LEU A 131 13.30 -12.06 -0.22
N ALA A 132 13.53 -12.15 -1.52
CA ALA A 132 14.47 -11.32 -2.28
C ALA A 132 13.78 -10.04 -2.77
N SER A 133 14.11 -8.89 -2.16
CA SER A 133 13.50 -7.57 -2.38
C SER A 133 13.26 -7.17 -3.86
N CYS A 134 12.08 -7.47 -4.44
CA CYS A 134 11.52 -6.74 -5.59
C CYS A 134 9.99 -6.90 -5.78
N CYS A 135 9.22 -5.93 -5.26
CA CYS A 135 7.85 -5.60 -5.64
C CYS A 135 7.88 -4.09 -5.75
N GLN A 136 7.88 -3.57 -6.97
CA GLN A 136 7.79 -2.13 -7.21
C GLN A 136 6.32 -1.73 -7.09
N THR A 137 5.96 -0.71 -6.28
CA THR A 137 4.64 -0.24 -5.73
C THR A 137 3.79 0.90 -6.51
N GLN A 138 2.54 0.61 -7.03
CA GLN A 138 1.30 1.17 -7.72
C GLN A 138 0.12 0.18 -8.02
N MET A 139 -0.78 0.07 -7.06
CA MET A 139 -2.14 -0.44 -7.10
C MET A 139 -2.88 0.70 -6.46
N MET A 140 -3.84 1.29 -7.15
CA MET A 140 -4.52 2.48 -6.64
C MET A 140 -5.36 2.12 -5.41
N LEU A 141 -4.81 2.27 -4.20
CA LEU A 141 -5.58 2.38 -2.97
C LEU A 141 -6.03 3.84 -2.87
N SER A 142 -7.11 4.15 -3.56
CA SER A 142 -7.81 5.41 -3.31
C SER A 142 -8.46 5.29 -1.94
N TYR A 143 -7.89 5.98 -0.95
CA TYR A 143 -8.71 6.44 0.17
C TYR A 143 -8.92 7.92 -0.07
N GLY A 144 -10.19 8.23 -0.24
CA GLY A 144 -10.83 9.52 -0.22
C GLY A 144 -12.28 9.11 -0.09
N GLU A 145 -12.65 8.69 1.13
CA GLU A 145 -13.91 8.03 1.48
C GLU A 145 -13.95 6.53 1.03
N ASN A 146 -14.42 5.63 1.90
CA ASN A 146 -14.79 4.23 1.62
C ASN A 146 -13.79 3.06 1.66
N MET A 147 -13.11 2.79 2.79
CA MET A 147 -12.70 1.42 3.11
C MET A 147 -12.65 1.18 4.62
N SER A 148 -13.76 0.76 5.21
CA SER A 148 -13.87 -0.48 5.98
C SER A 148 -14.90 -0.36 7.10
N GLY A 149 -15.78 -1.35 7.17
CA GLY A 149 -16.44 -1.63 8.42
C GLY A 149 -15.41 -2.15 9.43
N LEU A 150 -15.51 -1.70 10.67
CA LEU A 150 -14.83 -2.34 11.79
C LEU A 150 -15.46 -3.72 11.98
N ARG A 151 -14.64 -4.77 11.94
CA ARG A 151 -15.08 -6.14 12.22
C ARG A 151 -14.25 -6.71 13.36
N GLN A 152 -14.91 -7.09 14.45
CA GLN A 152 -14.24 -7.63 15.62
C GLN A 152 -15.11 -8.71 16.26
N ALA A 153 -14.47 -9.81 16.69
CA ALA A 153 -15.16 -10.84 17.45
C ALA A 153 -15.75 -10.24 18.72
N LEU A 154 -16.98 -10.61 19.07
CA LEU A 154 -17.65 -10.07 20.26
C LEU A 154 -16.85 -10.37 21.54
N SER A 155 -16.13 -11.49 21.57
CA SER A 155 -15.22 -11.89 22.66
C SER A 155 -14.06 -10.92 22.89
N ASP A 156 -13.66 -10.18 21.86
CA ASP A 156 -12.48 -9.33 21.87
C ASP A 156 -12.85 -7.86 22.08
N MET A 157 -14.14 -7.54 22.18
CA MET A 157 -14.62 -6.16 22.35
C MET A 157 -14.45 -5.67 23.79
N LYS A 158 -14.08 -4.39 23.91
CA LYS A 158 -14.13 -3.66 25.17
C LYS A 158 -15.55 -3.11 25.35
N PHE A 159 -16.17 -3.41 26.49
CA PHE A 159 -17.49 -2.88 26.83
C PHE A 159 -17.36 -1.80 27.89
N VAL A 160 -18.00 -0.67 27.68
CA VAL A 160 -17.97 0.47 28.59
C VAL A 160 -19.38 0.87 29.01
N LYS A 161 -19.53 1.36 30.24
CA LYS A 161 -20.76 1.98 30.73
C LYS A 161 -20.54 3.50 30.84
N PRO A 162 -21.51 4.32 30.40
CA PRO A 162 -21.49 5.75 30.66
C PRO A 162 -21.48 6.01 32.17
N SER A 163 -20.70 6.98 32.63
CA SER A 163 -20.65 7.45 34.01
C SER A 163 -20.54 8.98 34.06
N GLU A 164 -20.78 9.57 35.24
CA GLU A 164 -20.71 11.03 35.42
C GLU A 164 -19.32 11.62 35.10
N ASN A 165 -18.26 10.80 35.19
CA ASN A 165 -16.87 11.18 34.90
C ASN A 165 -16.34 10.60 33.58
N GLY A 166 -17.22 10.16 32.67
CA GLY A 166 -16.85 9.62 31.36
C GLY A 166 -17.32 8.18 31.15
N GLU A 167 -16.37 7.26 30.98
CA GLU A 167 -16.67 5.85 30.69
C GLU A 167 -16.00 4.93 31.69
N THR A 168 -16.73 3.93 32.18
CA THR A 168 -16.19 2.90 33.09
C THR A 168 -16.12 1.56 32.37
N ASP A 169 -14.97 0.89 32.46
CA ASP A 169 -14.78 -0.44 31.87
C ASP A 169 -15.72 -1.46 32.54
N ALA A 170 -16.56 -2.08 31.72
CA ALA A 170 -17.52 -3.11 32.10
C ALA A 170 -17.29 -4.42 31.32
N THR A 171 -16.13 -4.58 30.67
CA THR A 171 -15.82 -5.68 29.75
C THR A 171 -15.99 -7.04 30.41
N LYS A 172 -15.38 -7.22 31.60
CA LYS A 172 -15.49 -8.49 32.35
C LYS A 172 -16.94 -8.83 32.66
N TRP A 173 -17.69 -7.86 33.21
CA TRP A 173 -19.10 -8.06 33.54
C TRP A 173 -19.93 -8.40 32.31
N ALA A 174 -19.74 -7.68 31.19
CA ALA A 174 -20.48 -7.90 29.96
C ALA A 174 -20.20 -9.29 29.38
N LEU A 175 -18.92 -9.68 29.28
CA LEU A 175 -18.55 -11.00 28.77
C LEU A 175 -19.03 -12.13 29.67
N ASP A 176 -18.94 -11.99 31.00
CA ASP A 176 -19.43 -13.00 31.93
C ASP A 176 -20.97 -13.13 31.87
N TYR A 177 -21.68 -12.00 31.71
CA TYR A 177 -23.13 -12.01 31.51
C TYR A 177 -23.53 -12.66 30.18
N ILE A 178 -22.81 -12.38 29.08
CA ILE A 178 -23.04 -13.01 27.78
C ILE A 178 -22.79 -14.53 27.88
N LYS A 179 -21.72 -14.96 28.54
CA LYS A 179 -21.44 -16.40 28.75
C LYS A 179 -22.57 -17.11 29.50
N ASP A 180 -23.13 -16.46 30.52
CA ASP A 180 -24.20 -17.03 31.33
C ASP A 180 -25.55 -17.05 30.60
N LYS A 181 -25.85 -16.02 29.81
CA LYS A 181 -27.19 -15.83 29.21
C LYS A 181 -27.31 -16.19 27.74
N ALA A 182 -26.25 -16.09 26.96
CA ALA A 182 -26.27 -16.22 25.50
C ALA A 182 -24.86 -16.51 24.96
N LEU A 183 -24.32 -17.70 25.28
CA LEU A 183 -22.97 -18.11 24.91
C LEU A 183 -22.73 -18.07 23.40
N GLU A 184 -23.75 -18.35 22.61
CA GLU A 184 -23.74 -18.31 21.15
C GLU A 184 -23.35 -16.93 20.59
N LEU A 185 -23.64 -15.84 21.31
CA LEU A 185 -23.28 -14.49 20.88
C LEU A 185 -21.76 -14.27 20.82
N LEU A 186 -20.98 -15.00 21.63
CA LEU A 186 -19.51 -14.91 21.58
C LEU A 186 -18.91 -15.44 20.28
N SER A 187 -19.67 -16.24 19.52
CA SER A 187 -19.25 -16.70 18.18
C SER A 187 -19.50 -15.65 17.09
N LEU A 188 -20.20 -14.56 17.41
CA LEU A 188 -20.55 -13.52 16.44
C LEU A 188 -19.40 -12.52 16.25
N ILE A 189 -19.40 -11.93 15.05
CA ILE A 189 -18.53 -10.82 14.67
C ILE A 189 -19.38 -9.56 14.66
N ALA A 190 -19.06 -8.62 15.54
CA ALA A 190 -19.67 -7.29 15.49
C ALA A 190 -19.11 -6.53 14.29
N CYS A 191 -20.01 -5.94 13.51
CA CYS A 191 -19.69 -5.17 12.32
C CYS A 191 -20.27 -3.77 12.47
N SER A 192 -19.46 -2.74 12.26
CA SER A 192 -19.90 -1.34 12.23
C SER A 192 -19.32 -0.64 11.02
N GLU A 193 -20.11 0.19 10.34
CA GLU A 193 -19.60 1.06 9.28
C GLU A 193 -19.00 2.32 9.90
N VAL A 194 -17.68 2.51 9.74
CA VAL A 194 -16.98 3.67 10.30
C VAL A 194 -17.10 4.89 9.39
N PHE A 195 -17.31 4.65 8.10
CA PHE A 195 -17.46 5.68 7.08
C PHE A 195 -18.70 5.40 6.26
N ASP A 196 -19.48 6.44 5.96
CA ASP A 196 -20.70 6.32 5.18
C ASP A 196 -20.37 5.88 3.75
N SER A 197 -20.87 4.69 3.38
CA SER A 197 -20.65 4.08 2.07
C SER A 197 -21.71 4.43 1.03
N SER A 198 -22.59 5.39 1.35
CA SER A 198 -23.71 5.84 0.52
C SER A 198 -23.37 6.14 -0.95
N ASN A 199 -22.14 6.54 -1.25
CA ASN A 199 -21.68 6.81 -2.62
C ASN A 199 -20.97 5.65 -3.33
N GLY A 200 -20.95 4.42 -2.81
CA GLY A 200 -20.37 3.23 -3.45
C GLY A 200 -18.83 3.14 -3.46
N GLY A 201 -18.14 4.23 -3.14
CA GLY A 201 -16.73 4.22 -2.74
C GLY A 201 -15.75 3.74 -3.78
N ALA A 202 -14.69 3.08 -3.33
CA ALA A 202 -13.65 2.56 -4.21
C ALA A 202 -14.18 1.61 -5.29
N GLU A 203 -15.25 0.86 -5.02
CA GLU A 203 -15.85 -0.05 -5.99
C GLU A 203 -16.54 0.71 -7.13
N LYS A 204 -17.31 1.75 -6.79
CA LYS A 204 -17.90 2.66 -7.79
C LYS A 204 -16.82 3.40 -8.56
N MET A 205 -15.78 3.89 -7.89
CA MET A 205 -14.65 4.56 -8.53
C MET A 205 -13.94 3.63 -9.52
N CYS A 206 -13.68 2.38 -9.13
CA CYS A 206 -13.09 1.38 -10.04
C CYS A 206 -13.97 1.16 -11.27
N HIS A 207 -15.29 1.07 -11.07
CA HIS A 207 -16.25 0.94 -12.17
C HIS A 207 -16.23 2.15 -13.11
N GLU A 208 -16.25 3.38 -12.58
CA GLU A 208 -16.21 4.62 -13.36
C GLU A 208 -14.90 4.79 -14.14
N MET A 209 -13.77 4.34 -13.56
CA MET A 209 -12.46 4.37 -14.20
C MET A 209 -12.20 3.19 -15.13
N GLY A 210 -13.12 2.22 -15.22
CA GLY A 210 -12.95 1.01 -16.04
C GLY A 210 -11.82 0.10 -15.56
N VAL A 211 -11.46 0.15 -14.27
CA VAL A 211 -10.39 -0.68 -13.69
C VAL A 211 -10.96 -1.79 -12.80
N PRO A 212 -10.32 -2.98 -12.73
CA PRO A 212 -10.83 -4.10 -11.95
C PRO A 212 -10.86 -3.82 -10.45
N PHE A 213 -12.00 -4.06 -9.82
CA PHE A 213 -12.13 -4.03 -8.36
C PHE A 213 -11.71 -5.37 -7.73
N LEU A 214 -10.59 -5.39 -7.00
CA LEU A 214 -10.05 -6.62 -6.41
C LEU A 214 -10.75 -7.00 -5.09
N GLY A 215 -11.10 -6.03 -4.25
CA GLY A 215 -11.82 -6.29 -3.00
C GLY A 215 -11.63 -5.20 -1.94
N LYS A 216 -12.17 -5.46 -0.74
CA LYS A 216 -12.08 -4.60 0.46
C LYS A 216 -11.41 -5.39 1.58
N VAL A 217 -10.51 -4.75 2.32
CA VAL A 217 -9.95 -5.30 3.56
C VAL A 217 -10.65 -4.58 4.73
N PRO A 218 -11.29 -5.29 5.67
CA PRO A 218 -11.91 -4.67 6.82
C PRO A 218 -10.87 -4.12 7.80
N MET A 219 -11.27 -3.16 8.62
CA MET A 219 -10.48 -2.70 9.76
C MET A 219 -10.45 -3.82 10.79
N ASP A 220 -9.27 -4.37 10.99
CA ASP A 220 -9.01 -5.52 11.85
C ASP A 220 -7.81 -5.19 12.76
N PRO A 221 -8.02 -4.98 14.07
CA PRO A 221 -6.93 -4.71 15.01
C PRO A 221 -5.86 -5.80 15.03
N GLN A 222 -6.22 -7.05 14.73
CA GLN A 222 -5.27 -8.16 14.69
C GLN A 222 -4.35 -8.06 13.47
N LEU A 223 -4.83 -7.51 12.36
CA LEU A 223 -3.99 -7.22 11.19
C LEU A 223 -2.93 -6.16 11.53
N CYS A 224 -3.33 -5.09 12.19
CA CYS A 224 -2.40 -4.04 12.63
C CYS A 224 -1.35 -4.61 13.57
N LYS A 225 -1.78 -5.41 14.56
CA LYS A 225 -0.88 -6.07 15.50
C LYS A 225 0.09 -7.04 14.82
N ALA A 226 -0.40 -7.85 13.89
CA ALA A 226 0.46 -8.75 13.12
C ALA A 226 1.52 -7.97 12.32
N ALA A 227 1.13 -6.86 11.70
CA ALA A 227 2.03 -5.99 10.96
C ALA A 227 3.08 -5.31 11.87
N GLU A 228 2.68 -4.80 13.03
CA GLU A 228 3.59 -4.20 14.01
C GLU A 228 4.61 -5.19 14.58
N GLU A 229 4.22 -6.46 14.69
CA GLU A 229 5.08 -7.54 15.17
C GLU A 229 5.90 -8.22 14.05
N GLY A 230 5.78 -7.75 12.81
CA GLY A 230 6.54 -8.29 11.68
C GLY A 230 6.07 -9.68 11.20
N ARG A 231 4.79 -10.03 11.39
CA ARG A 231 4.24 -11.37 11.15
C ARG A 231 3.22 -11.41 10.03
N SER A 232 3.14 -12.57 9.36
CA SER A 232 2.08 -12.90 8.40
C SER A 232 0.72 -13.04 9.10
N CYS A 233 -0.29 -12.32 8.62
CA CYS A 233 -1.67 -12.41 9.08
C CYS A 233 -2.35 -13.74 8.70
N PHE A 234 -1.69 -14.57 7.89
CA PHE A 234 -2.20 -15.88 7.47
C PHE A 234 -1.74 -17.03 8.39
N THR A 235 -0.74 -16.79 9.24
CA THR A 235 -0.11 -17.82 10.07
C THR A 235 -0.88 -18.14 11.35
N ASP A 236 -1.48 -17.14 12.00
CA ASP A 236 -2.34 -17.32 13.16
C ASP A 236 -3.81 -17.00 12.80
N GLN A 237 -4.75 -17.86 13.22
CA GLN A 237 -6.20 -17.66 12.95
C GLN A 237 -6.79 -16.43 13.68
N LYS A 238 -5.95 -15.50 14.14
CA LYS A 238 -6.35 -14.28 14.85
C LYS A 238 -6.91 -13.23 13.90
N CYS A 239 -6.37 -13.12 12.69
CA CYS A 239 -6.81 -12.16 11.67
C CYS A 239 -8.08 -12.66 10.93
N SER A 240 -9.13 -13.00 11.69
CA SER A 240 -10.31 -13.72 11.18
C SER A 240 -11.12 -12.93 10.14
N ALA A 241 -11.10 -11.59 10.21
CA ALA A 241 -11.82 -10.74 9.27
C ALA A 241 -10.94 -10.35 8.06
N SER A 242 -9.69 -9.95 8.31
CA SER A 242 -8.80 -9.44 7.28
C SER A 242 -8.12 -10.52 6.43
N ALA A 243 -7.71 -11.65 7.02
CA ALA A 243 -6.96 -12.69 6.30
C ALA A 243 -7.78 -13.33 5.16
N PRO A 244 -9.08 -13.68 5.32
CA PRO A 244 -9.88 -14.20 4.21
C PRO A 244 -10.05 -13.16 3.08
N ALA A 245 -10.24 -11.89 3.44
CA ALA A 245 -10.39 -10.80 2.49
C ALA A 245 -9.10 -10.58 1.67
N LEU A 246 -7.95 -10.50 2.34
CA LEU A 246 -6.63 -10.42 1.71
C LEU A 246 -6.38 -11.63 0.80
N LYS A 247 -6.64 -12.85 1.29
CA LYS A 247 -6.46 -14.08 0.48
C LYS A 247 -7.31 -14.07 -0.79
N SER A 248 -8.53 -13.54 -0.73
CA SER A 248 -9.39 -13.37 -1.90
C SER A 248 -8.81 -12.36 -2.91
N ILE A 249 -8.34 -11.21 -2.42
CA ILE A 249 -7.70 -10.17 -3.24
C ILE A 249 -6.45 -10.73 -3.94
N ILE A 250 -5.58 -11.41 -3.19
CA ILE A 250 -4.33 -11.99 -3.70
C ILE A 250 -4.60 -13.04 -4.77
N LYS A 251 -5.59 -13.92 -4.57
CA LYS A 251 -6.02 -14.89 -5.57
C LYS A 251 -6.48 -14.23 -6.87
N LYS A 252 -7.23 -13.14 -6.80
CA LYS A 252 -7.65 -12.39 -8.00
C LYS A 252 -6.46 -11.73 -8.68
N LEU A 253 -5.53 -11.18 -7.90
CA LEU A 253 -4.33 -10.52 -8.41
C LEU A 253 -3.44 -11.51 -9.20
N ILE A 254 -3.27 -12.73 -8.70
CA ILE A 254 -2.49 -13.77 -9.37
C ILE A 254 -3.20 -14.26 -10.65
N LYS A 255 -4.54 -14.35 -10.65
CA LYS A 255 -5.32 -14.78 -11.83
C LYS A 255 -5.41 -13.76 -12.96
N THR A 256 -5.14 -12.49 -12.67
CA THR A 256 -5.22 -11.39 -13.65
C THR A 256 -3.92 -11.28 -14.47
N GLN A 257 -2.93 -12.13 -14.20
CA GLN A 257 -1.63 -12.20 -14.88
C GLN A 257 -1.57 -13.43 -15.77
#